data_AF-A0A433IFP5-F1
#
_entry.id   AF-A0A433IFP5-F1
#
_cell.length_a   1.000
_cell.length_b   1.000
_cell.length_c   1.000
_cell.angle_alpha   90.00
_cell.angle_beta   90.00
_cell.angle_gamma   90.00
#
_symmetry.space_group_name_H-M   'P 1'
#
loop_
_entity.id
_entity.type
_entity.pdbx_description
1 polymer ?
#
loop_
_entity_poly.entity_id
_entity_poly.type
_entity_poly.pdbx_seq_one_letter_code
_entity_poly.pdbx_strand_id
1 'polypeptide(L)'
;MNADPWQSLRRFTTARIALGRAGHAVPVDEVLRFQLAHAQARDAVLQPLDFAPLAAGLHALGCNAVELHSQAADRAAYLKRPDHGRLLDAPSQARVAALRGTPAGSGELVFVVGDGLSAIAVAGQTLPLLAEALPRLAAAGIAVCPSVFLARQARVALADAVGECLGARLAVILIGERPGLSAPDSLGIYLTFAPQAGRQNAERNCISNVRTAGLSHAAAAVKLTWLAREALRLGLSGVELKDCSDAALPDGAMAAVLPAQ
;
A
#
# COMPACT_ATOMS: atom_id res chain seq x y z
N MET A 1 -27.02 -18.21 30.81
CA MET A 1 -25.60 -18.12 30.41
C MET A 1 -25.08 -16.81 30.93
N ASN A 2 -24.13 -16.80 31.87
CA ASN A 2 -23.51 -15.54 32.31
C ASN A 2 -22.76 -14.92 31.12
N ALA A 3 -23.02 -13.64 30.86
CA ALA A 3 -22.28 -12.89 29.86
C ALA A 3 -20.79 -12.90 30.22
N ASP A 4 -19.94 -13.07 29.22
CA ASP A 4 -18.49 -13.03 29.41
C ASP A 4 -18.13 -11.65 29.98
N PRO A 5 -17.52 -11.54 31.18
CA PRO A 5 -17.22 -10.25 31.79
C PRO A 5 -16.29 -9.39 30.91
N TRP A 6 -15.60 -10.00 29.95
CA TRP A 6 -14.65 -9.32 29.06
C TRP A 6 -15.31 -8.86 27.75
N GLN A 7 -16.62 -9.06 27.60
CA GLN A 7 -17.34 -8.71 26.39
C GLN A 7 -17.29 -7.21 26.07
N SER A 8 -17.23 -6.36 27.09
CA SER A 8 -17.04 -4.91 26.95
C SER A 8 -15.69 -4.54 26.33
N LEU A 9 -14.66 -5.38 26.49
CA LEU A 9 -13.31 -5.12 25.97
C LEU A 9 -13.23 -5.25 24.44
N ARG A 10 -14.18 -5.97 23.82
CA ARG A 10 -14.25 -6.13 22.36
C ARG A 10 -14.38 -4.81 21.60
N ARG A 11 -14.86 -3.74 22.25
CA ARG A 11 -14.94 -2.40 21.61
C ARG A 11 -13.57 -1.76 21.37
N PHE A 12 -12.54 -2.22 22.07
CA PHE A 12 -11.19 -1.65 22.00
C PHE A 12 -10.26 -2.40 21.04
N THR A 13 -10.70 -3.52 20.47
CA THR A 13 -9.86 -4.31 19.57
C THR A 13 -10.69 -5.11 18.57
N THR A 14 -10.17 -5.25 17.36
CA THR A 14 -10.72 -6.17 16.34
C THR A 14 -10.27 -7.62 16.55
N ALA A 15 -9.38 -7.86 17.52
CA ALA A 15 -8.98 -9.21 17.91
C ALA A 15 -10.18 -10.00 18.44
N ARG A 16 -10.20 -11.30 18.13
CA ARG A 16 -11.27 -12.23 18.51
C ARG A 16 -11.12 -12.65 19.98
N ILE A 17 -11.42 -11.74 20.90
CA ILE A 17 -11.41 -11.95 22.35
C ILE A 17 -12.84 -12.12 22.91
N ALA A 18 -12.95 -12.60 24.16
CA ALA A 18 -14.23 -12.80 24.85
C ALA A 18 -15.22 -13.63 24.01
N LEU A 19 -14.72 -14.75 23.46
CA LEU A 19 -15.45 -15.65 22.57
C LEU A 19 -16.34 -16.65 23.33
N GLY A 20 -16.20 -16.74 24.65
CA GLY A 20 -16.75 -17.83 25.44
C GLY A 20 -16.04 -19.17 25.21
N ARG A 21 -16.64 -20.25 25.71
CA ARG A 21 -16.10 -21.62 25.60
C ARG A 21 -17.20 -22.67 25.64
N ALA A 22 -16.97 -23.78 24.95
CA ALA A 22 -17.72 -25.02 25.07
C ALA A 22 -16.79 -26.09 25.67
N GLY A 23 -16.78 -26.22 27.00
CA GLY A 23 -15.77 -27.03 27.71
C GLY A 23 -14.36 -26.45 27.51
N HIS A 24 -13.48 -27.23 26.88
CA HIS A 24 -12.12 -26.81 26.48
C HIS A 24 -12.04 -26.32 25.03
N ALA A 25 -13.16 -26.27 24.30
CA ALA A 25 -13.22 -25.92 22.89
C ALA A 25 -13.82 -24.52 22.66
N VAL A 26 -13.58 -23.99 21.45
CA VAL A 26 -14.22 -22.76 20.94
C VAL A 26 -15.69 -23.05 20.64
N PRO A 27 -16.63 -22.14 20.97
CA PRO A 27 -18.03 -22.32 20.61
C PRO A 27 -18.23 -22.48 19.10
N VAL A 28 -19.22 -23.30 18.70
CA VAL A 28 -19.50 -23.62 17.29
C VAL A 28 -19.70 -22.37 16.44
N ASP A 29 -20.44 -21.38 16.95
CA ASP A 29 -20.69 -20.13 16.24
C ASP A 29 -19.39 -19.38 15.90
N GLU A 30 -18.40 -19.41 16.80
CA GLU A 30 -17.10 -18.75 16.58
C GLU A 30 -16.22 -19.55 15.62
N VAL A 31 -16.33 -20.89 15.63
CA VAL A 31 -15.71 -21.74 14.60
C VAL A 31 -16.30 -21.44 13.22
N LEU A 32 -17.62 -21.33 13.10
CA LEU A 32 -18.29 -20.99 11.84
C LEU A 32 -17.92 -19.58 11.35
N ARG A 33 -17.89 -18.58 12.23
CA ARG A 33 -17.42 -17.22 11.90
C ARG A 33 -15.96 -17.19 11.45
N PHE A 34 -15.12 -18.04 12.04
CA PHE A 34 -13.74 -18.18 11.61
C PHE A 34 -13.63 -18.80 10.22
N GLN A 35 -14.35 -19.89 9.96
CA GLN A 35 -14.36 -20.55 8.65
C GLN A 35 -14.88 -19.63 7.54
N LEU A 36 -15.95 -18.87 7.80
CA LEU A 36 -16.47 -17.88 6.87
C LEU A 36 -15.43 -16.80 6.54
N ALA A 37 -14.80 -16.20 7.57
CA ALA A 37 -13.77 -15.19 7.35
C ALA A 37 -12.55 -15.76 6.60
N HIS A 38 -12.20 -17.02 6.84
CA HIS A 38 -11.12 -17.69 6.13
C HIS A 38 -11.46 -17.90 4.64
N ALA A 39 -12.69 -18.32 4.33
CA ALA A 39 -13.16 -18.43 2.94
C ALA A 39 -13.12 -17.07 2.22
N GLN A 40 -13.66 -16.03 2.86
CA GLN A 40 -13.63 -14.66 2.33
C GLN A 40 -12.21 -14.14 2.09
N ALA A 41 -11.29 -14.39 3.02
CA ALA A 41 -9.89 -14.00 2.85
C ALA A 41 -9.23 -14.71 1.67
N ARG A 42 -9.57 -15.99 1.42
CA ARG A 42 -9.06 -16.74 0.24
C ARG A 42 -9.60 -16.19 -1.07
N ASP A 43 -10.89 -15.88 -1.11
CA ASP A 43 -11.53 -15.31 -2.31
C ASP A 43 -10.95 -13.93 -2.64
N ALA A 44 -10.71 -13.10 -1.63
CA ALA A 44 -10.11 -11.77 -1.79
C ALA A 44 -8.71 -11.82 -2.44
N VAL A 45 -7.91 -12.87 -2.17
CA VAL A 45 -6.59 -13.06 -2.81
C VAL A 45 -6.73 -13.33 -4.31
N LEU A 46 -7.77 -14.06 -4.72
CA LEU A 46 -7.98 -14.45 -6.11
C LEU A 46 -8.69 -13.37 -6.92
N GLN A 47 -9.40 -12.46 -6.26
CA GLN A 47 -10.12 -11.39 -6.92
C GLN A 47 -9.16 -10.48 -7.73
N PRO A 48 -9.40 -10.29 -9.04
CA PRO A 48 -8.64 -9.34 -9.84
C PRO A 48 -9.08 -7.91 -9.52
N LEU A 49 -8.14 -6.97 -9.62
CA LEU A 49 -8.43 -5.54 -9.56
C LEU A 49 -8.85 -5.02 -10.94
N ASP A 50 -9.98 -4.32 -10.99
CA ASP A 50 -10.34 -3.47 -12.11
C ASP A 50 -9.68 -2.10 -11.94
N PHE A 51 -8.80 -1.76 -12.87
CA PHE A 51 -8.06 -0.50 -12.86
C PHE A 51 -8.82 0.65 -13.52
N ALA A 52 -9.91 0.40 -14.25
CA ALA A 52 -10.63 1.45 -14.97
C ALA A 52 -11.20 2.53 -14.04
N PRO A 53 -11.87 2.21 -12.90
CA PRO A 53 -12.32 3.22 -11.96
C PRO A 53 -11.17 4.01 -11.34
N LEU A 54 -10.04 3.34 -11.09
CA LEU A 54 -8.85 3.97 -10.52
C LEU A 54 -8.22 4.96 -11.51
N ALA A 55 -8.12 4.58 -12.78
CA ALA A 55 -7.61 5.45 -13.85
C ALA A 55 -8.48 6.71 -14.01
N ALA A 56 -9.81 6.56 -13.98
CA ALA A 56 -10.73 7.69 -14.05
C ALA A 56 -10.56 8.64 -12.84
N GLY A 57 -10.42 8.09 -11.64
CA GLY A 57 -10.17 8.89 -10.43
C GLY A 57 -8.82 9.60 -10.44
N LEU A 58 -7.76 8.97 -10.97
CA LEU A 58 -6.45 9.60 -11.15
C LEU A 58 -6.53 10.79 -12.11
N HIS A 59 -7.29 10.65 -13.19
CA HIS A 59 -7.52 11.76 -14.12
C HIS A 59 -8.22 12.95 -13.44
N ALA A 60 -9.21 12.67 -12.57
CA ALA A 60 -9.86 13.72 -11.77
C ALA A 60 -8.91 14.41 -10.77
N LEU A 61 -7.84 13.73 -10.33
CA LEU A 61 -6.77 14.31 -9.52
C LEU A 61 -5.69 15.03 -10.36
N GLY A 62 -5.85 15.11 -11.68
CA GLY A 62 -4.91 15.75 -12.60
C GLY A 62 -3.71 14.86 -12.98
N CYS A 63 -3.77 13.56 -12.72
CA CYS A 63 -2.73 12.59 -13.07
C CYS A 63 -3.08 11.79 -14.33
N ASN A 64 -2.07 11.42 -15.10
CA ASN A 64 -2.21 10.42 -16.16
C ASN A 64 -2.12 9.02 -15.54
N ALA A 65 -2.92 8.07 -16.06
CA ALA A 65 -2.82 6.67 -15.67
C ALA A 65 -2.16 5.86 -16.79
N VAL A 66 -1.11 5.10 -16.44
CA VAL A 66 -0.38 4.25 -17.41
C VAL A 66 -0.48 2.80 -16.94
N GLU A 67 -1.19 1.97 -17.70
CA GLU A 67 -1.29 0.54 -17.38
C GLU A 67 -0.02 -0.23 -17.73
N LEU A 68 0.45 -0.99 -16.75
CA LEU A 68 1.60 -1.89 -16.82
C LEU A 68 1.20 -3.29 -16.34
N HIS A 69 2.07 -4.25 -16.63
CA HIS A 69 1.96 -5.63 -16.21
C HIS A 69 3.34 -6.15 -15.80
N SER A 70 3.37 -6.98 -14.76
CA SER A 70 4.60 -7.69 -14.41
C SER A 70 4.83 -8.89 -15.33
N GLN A 71 5.94 -9.60 -15.17
CA GLN A 71 6.17 -10.86 -15.90
C GLN A 71 5.27 -12.02 -15.43
N ALA A 72 4.49 -11.83 -14.36
CA ALA A 72 3.55 -12.84 -13.91
C ALA A 72 2.26 -12.76 -14.74
N ALA A 73 2.17 -13.58 -15.78
CA ALA A 73 1.09 -13.55 -16.78
C ALA A 73 -0.34 -13.64 -16.20
N ASP A 74 -0.50 -14.31 -15.07
CA ASP A 74 -1.78 -14.47 -14.38
C ASP A 74 -1.61 -14.54 -12.86
N ARG A 75 -2.76 -14.60 -12.16
CA ARG A 75 -2.78 -14.67 -10.69
C ARG A 75 -2.13 -15.93 -10.13
N ALA A 76 -2.20 -17.07 -10.83
CA ALA A 76 -1.58 -18.30 -10.38
C ALA A 76 -0.05 -18.22 -10.46
N ALA A 77 0.48 -17.66 -11.55
CA ALA A 77 1.89 -17.35 -11.71
C ALA A 77 2.36 -16.35 -10.65
N TYR A 78 1.61 -15.27 -10.40
CA TYR A 78 1.94 -14.27 -9.37
C TYR A 78 2.10 -14.86 -7.96
N LEU A 79 1.24 -15.82 -7.60
CA LEU A 79 1.30 -16.50 -6.31
C LEU A 79 2.47 -17.50 -6.21
N LYS A 80 2.80 -18.20 -7.30
CA LYS A 80 3.85 -19.24 -7.33
C LYS A 80 5.26 -18.71 -7.67
N ARG A 81 5.35 -17.59 -8.40
CA ARG A 81 6.58 -17.00 -8.93
C ARG A 81 6.72 -15.55 -8.46
N PRO A 82 7.15 -15.34 -7.21
CA PRO A 82 7.30 -14.01 -6.65
C PRO A 82 8.38 -13.19 -7.38
N ASP A 83 9.33 -13.84 -8.03
CA ASP A 83 10.34 -13.24 -8.89
C ASP A 83 9.72 -12.53 -10.10
N HIS A 84 8.75 -13.15 -10.78
CA HIS A 84 8.09 -12.55 -11.95
C HIS A 84 7.29 -11.28 -11.60
N GLY A 85 6.65 -11.27 -10.42
CA GLY A 85 5.90 -10.10 -9.95
C GLY A 85 6.78 -8.88 -9.63
N ARG A 86 8.11 -9.05 -9.53
CA ARG A 86 9.07 -7.96 -9.29
C ARG A 86 9.59 -7.31 -10.57
N LEU A 87 9.29 -7.89 -11.73
CA LEU A 87 9.84 -7.47 -13.02
C LEU A 87 8.70 -7.02 -13.95
N LEU A 88 8.92 -5.95 -14.70
CA LEU A 88 8.01 -5.54 -15.78
C LEU A 88 8.08 -6.54 -16.95
N ASP A 89 6.95 -6.80 -17.59
CA ASP A 89 6.95 -7.48 -18.89
C ASP A 89 7.52 -6.57 -20.00
N ALA A 90 7.91 -7.17 -21.13
CA ALA A 90 8.55 -6.42 -22.22
C ALA A 90 7.66 -5.28 -22.79
N PRO A 91 6.35 -5.47 -23.03
CA PRO A 91 5.46 -4.38 -23.43
C PRO A 91 5.43 -3.22 -22.43
N SER A 92 5.37 -3.52 -21.13
CA SER A 92 5.33 -2.49 -20.08
C SER A 92 6.66 -1.76 -19.95
N GLN A 93 7.79 -2.46 -20.09
CA GLN A 93 9.11 -1.82 -20.16
C GLN A 93 9.17 -0.80 -21.30
N ALA A 94 8.69 -1.17 -22.50
CA ALA A 94 8.66 -0.26 -23.64
C ALA A 94 7.75 0.96 -23.40
N ARG A 95 6.59 0.78 -22.74
CA ARG A 95 5.69 1.88 -22.38
C ARG A 95 6.34 2.88 -21.41
N VAL A 96 7.02 2.39 -20.37
CA VAL A 96 7.72 3.27 -19.42
C VAL A 96 8.87 3.98 -20.12
N ALA A 97 9.67 3.27 -20.93
CA ALA A 97 10.79 3.85 -21.67
C ALA A 97 10.34 4.96 -22.63
N ALA A 98 9.19 4.82 -23.28
CA ALA A 98 8.62 5.84 -24.17
C ALA A 98 8.27 7.15 -23.45
N LEU A 99 8.07 7.13 -22.14
CA LEU A 99 7.77 8.33 -21.35
C LEU A 99 9.03 9.03 -20.83
N ARG A 100 10.20 8.37 -20.89
CA ARG A 100 11.46 8.94 -20.42
C ARG A 100 11.80 10.20 -21.22
N GLY A 101 12.09 11.30 -20.52
CA GLY A 101 12.41 12.59 -21.15
C GLY A 101 11.18 13.37 -21.67
N THR A 102 9.97 12.83 -21.51
CA THR A 102 8.73 13.56 -21.79
C THR A 102 8.22 14.26 -20.52
N PRO A 103 7.40 15.32 -20.64
CA PRO A 103 6.77 15.94 -19.46
C PRO A 103 5.90 14.96 -18.67
N ALA A 104 5.28 13.98 -19.33
CA ALA A 104 4.43 12.98 -18.68
C ALA A 104 5.24 11.99 -17.82
N GLY A 105 6.53 11.77 -18.12
CA GLY A 105 7.42 10.90 -17.36
C GLY A 105 8.46 11.65 -16.51
N SER A 106 8.39 12.98 -16.43
CA SER A 106 9.34 13.80 -15.66
C SER A 106 8.88 13.99 -14.22
N GLY A 107 9.81 13.92 -13.27
CA GLY A 107 9.55 14.17 -11.85
C GLY A 107 10.66 13.60 -10.98
N GLU A 108 10.77 14.10 -9.76
CA GLU A 108 11.68 13.55 -8.74
C GLU A 108 11.10 12.30 -8.08
N LEU A 109 9.77 12.23 -7.93
CA LEU A 109 9.06 11.11 -7.32
C LEU A 109 8.07 10.49 -8.32
N VAL A 110 8.09 9.18 -8.46
CA VAL A 110 7.10 8.42 -9.24
C VAL A 110 6.21 7.56 -8.35
N PHE A 111 4.91 7.54 -8.64
CA PHE A 111 3.96 6.62 -8.01
C PHE A 111 3.68 5.42 -8.91
N VAL A 112 3.76 4.24 -8.31
CA VAL A 112 3.29 2.96 -8.88
C VAL A 112 2.18 2.43 -7.99
N VAL A 113 1.11 1.91 -8.59
CA VAL A 113 0.02 1.26 -7.87
C VAL A 113 -0.02 -0.20 -8.31
N GLY A 114 0.30 -1.10 -7.39
CA GLY A 114 0.23 -2.54 -7.61
C GLY A 114 -1.03 -3.13 -7.02
N ASP A 115 -1.72 -4.01 -7.76
CA ASP A 115 -2.84 -4.78 -7.24
C ASP A 115 -2.47 -5.64 -6.01
N GLY A 116 -1.27 -6.18 -5.99
CA GLY A 116 -0.72 -6.90 -4.84
C GLY A 116 -1.57 -8.13 -4.48
N LEU A 117 -1.78 -8.34 -3.18
CA LEU A 117 -2.58 -9.47 -2.66
C LEU A 117 -4.01 -9.08 -2.28
N SER A 118 -4.35 -7.79 -2.29
CA SER A 118 -5.70 -7.32 -1.99
C SER A 118 -6.15 -6.23 -2.96
N ALA A 119 -7.02 -6.60 -3.89
CA ALA A 119 -7.70 -5.65 -4.78
C ALA A 119 -8.59 -4.67 -4.01
N ILE A 120 -9.21 -5.13 -2.91
CA ILE A 120 -10.11 -4.32 -2.08
C ILE A 120 -9.35 -3.14 -1.46
N ALA A 121 -8.15 -3.40 -0.92
CA ALA A 121 -7.30 -2.36 -0.36
C ALA A 121 -6.92 -1.30 -1.40
N VAL A 122 -6.49 -1.73 -2.58
CA VAL A 122 -6.06 -0.80 -3.63
C VAL A 122 -7.24 0.03 -4.14
N ALA A 123 -8.38 -0.59 -4.41
CA ALA A 123 -9.57 0.09 -4.89
C ALA A 123 -10.10 1.13 -3.87
N GLY A 124 -10.11 0.78 -2.59
CA GLY A 124 -10.66 1.64 -1.54
C GLY A 124 -9.72 2.75 -1.06
N GLN A 125 -8.41 2.48 -0.99
CA GLN A 125 -7.49 3.35 -0.26
C GLN A 125 -6.61 4.24 -1.17
N THR A 126 -6.42 3.88 -2.45
CA THR A 126 -5.45 4.57 -3.33
C THR A 126 -5.82 6.03 -3.62
N LEU A 127 -7.03 6.28 -4.11
CA LEU A 127 -7.45 7.66 -4.46
C LEU A 127 -7.54 8.57 -3.24
N PRO A 128 -8.15 8.16 -2.10
CA PRO A 128 -8.15 9.00 -0.90
C PRO A 128 -6.75 9.32 -0.39
N LEU A 129 -5.82 8.36 -0.45
CA LEU A 129 -4.42 8.60 -0.08
C LEU A 129 -3.76 9.62 -1.01
N LEU A 130 -3.91 9.46 -2.34
CA LEU A 130 -3.29 10.36 -3.31
C LEU A 130 -3.88 11.78 -3.25
N ALA A 131 -5.18 11.91 -2.99
CA ALA A 131 -5.82 13.20 -2.78
C ALA A 131 -5.20 13.98 -1.60
N GLU A 132 -4.76 13.29 -0.54
CA GLU A 132 -4.03 13.88 0.59
C GLU A 132 -2.54 14.08 0.31
N ALA A 133 -1.90 13.14 -0.39
CA ALA A 133 -0.45 13.11 -0.57
C ALA A 133 0.04 14.10 -1.64
N LEU A 134 -0.64 14.22 -2.78
CA LEU A 134 -0.18 15.05 -3.90
C LEU A 134 -0.03 16.53 -3.52
N PRO A 135 -1.01 17.19 -2.86
CA PRO A 135 -0.86 18.59 -2.45
C PRO A 135 0.26 18.80 -1.43
N ARG A 136 0.48 17.83 -0.52
CA ARG A 136 1.53 17.91 0.51
C ARG A 136 2.92 17.76 -0.07
N LEU A 137 3.11 16.83 -1.01
CA LEU A 137 4.36 16.66 -1.74
C LEU A 137 4.69 17.91 -2.56
N ALA A 138 3.70 18.49 -3.24
CA ALA A 138 3.85 19.74 -3.96
C ALA A 138 4.23 20.91 -3.03
N ALA A 139 3.55 21.06 -1.89
CA ALA A 139 3.87 22.08 -0.88
C ALA A 139 5.28 21.89 -0.26
N ALA A 140 5.78 20.66 -0.21
CA ALA A 140 7.14 20.34 0.20
C ALA A 140 8.19 20.57 -0.90
N GLY A 141 7.78 21.05 -2.09
CA GLY A 141 8.66 21.30 -3.22
C GLY A 141 9.14 20.05 -3.96
N ILE A 142 8.49 18.89 -3.74
CA ILE A 142 8.86 17.63 -4.39
C ILE A 142 8.08 17.51 -5.69
N ALA A 143 8.79 17.52 -6.82
CA ALA A 143 8.16 17.35 -8.13
C ALA A 143 7.68 15.91 -8.33
N VAL A 144 6.37 15.68 -8.30
CA VAL A 144 5.77 14.36 -8.57
C VAL A 144 5.59 14.16 -10.07
N CYS A 145 5.91 12.97 -10.57
CA CYS A 145 5.65 12.56 -11.94
C CYS A 145 4.16 12.67 -12.27
N PRO A 146 3.77 13.37 -13.36
CA PRO A 146 2.36 13.49 -13.74
C PRO A 146 1.69 12.15 -14.05
N SER A 147 2.47 11.12 -14.41
CA SER A 147 1.95 9.78 -14.66
C SER A 147 2.05 8.89 -13.41
N VAL A 148 0.93 8.24 -13.09
CA VAL A 148 0.83 7.17 -12.10
C VAL A 148 0.72 5.84 -12.82
N PHE A 149 1.56 4.88 -12.44
CA PHE A 149 1.69 3.61 -13.14
C PHE A 149 0.86 2.52 -12.46
N LEU A 150 -0.15 2.00 -13.14
CA LEU A 150 -1.06 0.97 -12.64
C LEU A 150 -0.54 -0.41 -13.05
N ALA A 151 0.10 -1.13 -12.14
CA ALA A 151 0.80 -2.38 -12.44
C ALA A 151 0.01 -3.61 -11.98
N ARG A 152 -0.38 -4.46 -12.94
CA ARG A 152 -1.01 -5.76 -12.68
C ARG A 152 0.01 -6.80 -12.23
N GLN A 153 -0.41 -7.67 -11.31
CA GLN A 153 0.40 -8.75 -10.73
C GLN A 153 1.73 -8.24 -10.16
N ALA A 154 1.72 -7.07 -9.55
CA ALA A 154 2.93 -6.38 -9.14
C ALA A 154 3.33 -6.72 -7.70
N ARG A 155 4.65 -6.71 -7.45
CA ARG A 155 5.25 -6.72 -6.12
C ARG A 155 6.06 -5.45 -5.89
N VAL A 156 6.35 -5.17 -4.63
CA VAL A 156 7.06 -3.97 -4.17
C VAL A 156 8.23 -3.56 -5.07
N ALA A 157 9.13 -4.50 -5.41
CA ALA A 157 10.33 -4.19 -6.19
C ALA A 157 10.08 -3.77 -7.65
N LEU A 158 8.89 -3.98 -8.21
CA LEU A 158 8.55 -3.53 -9.57
C LEU A 158 8.63 -2.01 -9.70
N ALA A 159 8.36 -1.29 -8.62
CA ALA A 159 8.46 0.17 -8.56
C ALA A 159 9.87 0.67 -8.87
N ASP A 160 10.89 -0.10 -8.47
CA ASP A 160 12.27 0.32 -8.66
C ASP A 160 12.66 0.30 -10.13
N ALA A 161 12.16 -0.68 -10.90
CA ALA A 161 12.37 -0.73 -12.35
C ALA A 161 11.69 0.43 -13.08
N VAL A 162 10.50 0.86 -12.63
CA VAL A 162 9.82 2.05 -13.17
C VAL A 162 10.63 3.32 -12.86
N GLY A 163 11.03 3.49 -11.60
CA GLY A 163 11.82 4.64 -11.16
C GLY A 163 13.17 4.74 -11.86
N GLU A 164 13.89 3.62 -11.97
CA GLU A 164 15.17 3.54 -12.70
C GLU A 164 15.00 3.93 -14.17
N CYS A 165 13.97 3.39 -14.84
CA CYS A 165 13.72 3.66 -16.26
C CYS A 165 13.44 5.15 -16.53
N LEU A 166 12.68 5.81 -15.66
CA LEU A 166 12.36 7.23 -15.77
C LEU A 166 13.50 8.15 -15.27
N GLY A 167 14.45 7.62 -14.51
CA GLY A 167 15.46 8.42 -13.82
C GLY A 167 14.90 9.20 -12.63
N ALA A 168 13.84 8.70 -11.99
CA ALA A 168 13.27 9.30 -10.79
C ALA A 168 14.23 9.13 -9.59
N ARG A 169 14.26 10.13 -8.70
CA ARG A 169 15.06 10.07 -7.46
C ARG A 169 14.38 9.21 -6.39
N LEU A 170 13.05 9.17 -6.39
CA LEU A 170 12.22 8.38 -5.50
C LEU A 170 11.22 7.54 -6.31
N ALA A 171 11.04 6.28 -5.91
CA ALA A 171 9.90 5.47 -6.33
C ALA A 171 9.03 5.16 -5.11
N VAL A 172 7.73 5.35 -5.25
CA VAL A 172 6.72 4.97 -4.25
C VAL A 172 5.78 3.96 -4.86
N ILE A 173 5.57 2.83 -4.19
CA ILE A 173 4.53 1.87 -4.57
C ILE A 173 3.45 1.76 -3.51
N LEU A 174 2.21 1.94 -3.97
CA LEU A 174 0.98 1.67 -3.23
C LEU A 174 0.55 0.25 -3.60
N ILE A 175 0.45 -0.65 -2.63
CA ILE A 175 0.19 -2.06 -2.92
C ILE A 175 -0.74 -2.69 -1.88
N GLY A 176 -1.71 -3.47 -2.37
CA GLY A 176 -2.62 -4.22 -1.52
C GLY A 176 -1.86 -5.29 -0.72
N GLU A 177 -1.94 -5.19 0.61
CA GLU A 177 -1.29 -6.15 1.50
C GLU A 177 -2.00 -7.51 1.48
N ARG A 178 -1.41 -8.51 2.15
CA ARG A 178 -2.07 -9.80 2.34
C ARG A 178 -3.35 -9.58 3.15
N PRO A 179 -4.54 -10.01 2.67
CA PRO A 179 -5.78 -9.83 3.40
C PRO A 179 -5.73 -10.61 4.71
N GLY A 180 -5.91 -9.90 5.83
CA GLY A 180 -6.12 -10.51 7.14
C GLY A 180 -7.55 -11.00 7.30
N LEU A 181 -7.79 -11.89 8.27
CA LEU A 181 -9.14 -12.40 8.58
C LEU A 181 -10.14 -11.30 8.98
N SER A 182 -9.64 -10.14 9.44
CA SER A 182 -10.46 -9.02 9.91
C SER A 182 -10.07 -7.68 9.25
N ALA A 183 -9.13 -7.68 8.30
CA ALA A 183 -8.61 -6.47 7.66
C ALA A 183 -8.20 -6.79 6.21
N PRO A 184 -9.17 -7.00 5.31
CA PRO A 184 -8.89 -7.26 3.90
C PRO A 184 -8.50 -5.98 3.14
N ASP A 185 -8.68 -4.80 3.73
CA ASP A 185 -8.63 -3.49 3.07
C ASP A 185 -7.36 -2.67 3.39
N SER A 186 -6.31 -3.32 3.91
CA SER A 186 -5.04 -2.69 4.27
C SER A 186 -4.16 -2.39 3.05
N LEU A 187 -3.81 -1.12 2.84
CA LEU A 187 -2.86 -0.67 1.83
C LEU A 187 -1.47 -0.46 2.46
N GLY A 188 -0.44 -0.95 1.77
CA GLY A 188 0.96 -0.69 2.09
C GLY A 188 1.58 0.33 1.14
N ILE A 189 2.48 1.15 1.67
CA ILE A 189 3.25 2.16 0.93
C ILE A 189 4.72 1.83 1.11
N TYR A 190 5.46 1.68 0.02
CA TYR A 190 6.91 1.47 0.06
C TYR A 190 7.62 2.57 -0.71
N LEU A 191 8.62 3.20 -0.08
CA LEU A 191 9.41 4.27 -0.67
C LEU A 191 10.87 3.83 -0.79
N THR A 192 11.44 4.01 -1.99
CA THR A 192 12.85 3.75 -2.29
C THR A 192 13.51 5.03 -2.81
N PHE A 193 14.67 5.39 -2.25
CA PHE A 193 15.57 6.39 -2.82
C PHE A 193 16.54 5.76 -3.82
N ALA A 194 16.84 6.48 -4.90
CA ALA A 194 17.65 6.00 -6.02
C ALA A 194 17.21 4.58 -6.48
N PRO A 195 15.94 4.43 -6.88
CA PRO A 195 15.36 3.15 -7.27
C PRO A 195 16.17 2.51 -8.41
N GLN A 196 16.51 1.24 -8.23
CA GLN A 196 17.25 0.42 -9.18
C GLN A 196 16.77 -1.03 -9.10
N ALA A 197 16.76 -1.75 -10.22
CA ALA A 197 16.52 -3.17 -10.23
C ALA A 197 17.52 -3.91 -9.32
N GLY A 198 17.03 -4.82 -8.49
CA GLY A 198 17.86 -5.60 -7.56
C GLY A 198 18.00 -5.01 -6.15
N ARG A 199 17.43 -3.82 -5.86
CA ARG A 199 17.37 -3.26 -4.49
C ARG A 199 16.77 -4.25 -3.48
N GLN A 200 17.38 -4.34 -2.31
CA GLN A 200 16.95 -5.20 -1.21
C GLN A 200 15.79 -4.61 -0.43
N ASN A 201 14.99 -5.47 0.20
CA ASN A 201 13.80 -5.02 0.96
C ASN A 201 14.16 -4.07 2.11
N ALA A 202 15.35 -4.23 2.71
CA ALA A 202 15.83 -3.36 3.77
C ALA A 202 16.11 -1.92 3.32
N GLU A 203 16.24 -1.67 2.01
CA GLU A 203 16.50 -0.35 1.44
C GLU A 203 15.21 0.47 1.21
N ARG A 204 14.04 -0.06 1.62
CA ARG A 204 12.74 0.56 1.40
C ARG A 204 12.08 0.94 2.73
N ASN A 205 11.64 2.18 2.86
CA ASN A 205 10.77 2.57 3.98
C ASN A 205 9.37 1.99 3.75
N CYS A 206 8.70 1.58 4.82
CA CYS A 206 7.38 0.96 4.78
C CYS A 206 6.41 1.74 5.67
N ILE A 207 5.29 2.18 5.10
CA ILE A 207 4.11 2.64 5.85
C ILE A 207 3.02 1.60 5.59
N SER A 208 2.58 0.91 6.63
CA SER A 208 1.59 -0.17 6.54
C SER A 208 0.27 0.20 7.20
N ASN A 209 -0.72 -0.66 7.03
CA ASN A 209 -2.01 -0.57 7.72
C ASN A 209 -2.78 0.73 7.40
N VAL A 210 -2.61 1.27 6.19
CA VAL A 210 -3.36 2.44 5.71
C VAL A 210 -4.78 2.01 5.35
N ARG A 211 -5.73 2.38 6.21
CA ARG A 211 -7.16 2.04 6.11
C ARG A 211 -7.96 2.81 7.16
N THR A 212 -9.28 2.83 7.01
CA THR A 212 -10.19 3.56 7.91
C THR A 212 -10.04 3.18 9.39
N ALA A 213 -9.88 1.90 9.72
CA ALA A 213 -9.67 1.42 11.09
C ALA A 213 -8.18 1.18 11.42
N GLY A 214 -7.28 1.85 10.72
CA GLY A 214 -5.83 1.80 10.90
C GLY A 214 -5.24 3.20 10.79
N LEU A 215 -4.15 3.33 10.05
CA LEU A 215 -3.56 4.64 9.76
C LEU A 215 -4.42 5.38 8.74
N SER A 216 -4.86 6.59 9.11
CA SER A 216 -5.68 7.42 8.22
C SER A 216 -4.88 7.89 6.99
N HIS A 217 -5.58 8.20 5.89
CA HIS A 217 -4.95 8.70 4.67
C HIS A 217 -4.16 9.99 4.90
N ALA A 218 -4.71 10.91 5.70
CA ALA A 218 -4.04 12.16 6.04
C ALA A 218 -2.74 11.91 6.83
N ALA A 219 -2.77 11.02 7.84
CA ALA A 219 -1.58 10.67 8.60
C ALA A 219 -0.53 9.96 7.73
N ALA A 220 -0.97 9.00 6.91
CA ALA A 220 -0.09 8.31 5.96
C ALA A 220 0.56 9.28 4.95
N ALA A 221 -0.19 10.26 4.44
CA ALA A 221 0.31 11.29 3.54
C ALA A 221 1.36 12.20 4.21
N VAL A 222 1.16 12.56 5.48
CA VAL A 222 2.17 13.30 6.28
C VAL A 222 3.45 12.46 6.42
N LYS A 223 3.33 11.19 6.83
CA LYS A 223 4.47 10.28 6.96
C LYS A 223 5.23 10.12 5.64
N LEU A 224 4.50 9.90 4.55
CA LEU A 224 5.07 9.76 3.21
C LEU A 224 5.84 11.02 2.78
N THR A 225 5.25 12.20 2.99
CA THR A 225 5.89 13.48 2.64
C THR A 225 7.16 13.71 3.45
N TRP A 226 7.12 13.39 4.75
CA TRP A 226 8.30 13.49 5.62
C TRP A 226 9.42 12.55 5.14
N LEU A 227 9.09 11.27 4.89
CA LEU A 227 10.06 10.28 4.41
C LEU A 227 10.64 10.68 3.05
N ALA A 228 9.82 11.16 2.12
CA ALA A 228 10.28 11.61 0.81
C ALA A 228 11.27 12.77 0.93
N ARG A 229 10.96 13.78 1.76
CA ARG A 229 11.86 14.92 2.01
C ARG A 229 13.18 14.49 2.61
N GLU A 230 13.15 13.68 3.67
CA GLU A 230 14.37 13.25 4.34
C GLU A 230 15.21 12.31 3.47
N ALA A 231 14.57 11.45 2.67
CA ALA A 231 15.25 10.61 1.71
C ALA A 231 15.97 11.43 0.63
N LEU A 232 15.34 12.49 0.11
CA LEU A 232 15.96 13.40 -0.85
C LEU A 232 17.09 14.23 -0.22
N ARG A 233 16.95 14.64 1.04
CA ARG A 233 17.93 15.44 1.79
C ARG A 233 19.17 14.64 2.17
N LEU A 234 18.98 13.41 2.65
CA LEU A 234 20.06 12.55 3.14
C LEU A 234 20.63 11.62 2.07
N GLY A 235 19.89 11.40 0.97
CA GLY A 235 20.30 10.50 -0.10
C GLY A 235 20.23 9.02 0.27
N LEU A 236 19.29 8.64 1.14
CA LEU A 236 19.14 7.27 1.66
C LEU A 236 17.66 6.93 1.96
N SER A 237 17.34 5.64 2.03
CA SER A 237 16.03 5.11 2.41
C SER A 237 16.18 3.76 3.11
N GLY A 238 15.07 3.22 3.59
CA GLY A 238 15.04 1.93 4.26
C GLY A 238 15.48 2.00 5.72
N VAL A 239 16.18 0.97 6.19
CA VAL A 239 16.62 0.85 7.60
C VAL A 239 17.54 1.98 8.03
N GLU A 240 18.27 2.59 7.09
CA GLU A 240 19.14 3.74 7.33
C GLU A 240 18.35 5.04 7.54
N LEU A 241 17.10 5.11 7.07
CA LEU A 241 16.20 6.24 7.28
C LEU A 241 15.16 5.92 8.35
N LYS A 242 15.44 6.30 9.60
CA LYS A 242 14.49 6.16 10.71
C LYS A 242 13.30 7.09 10.53
N ASP A 243 12.09 6.58 10.76
CA ASP A 243 10.87 7.38 10.75
C ASP A 243 10.78 8.22 12.04
N CYS A 244 10.90 9.54 11.90
CA CYS A 244 10.67 10.52 12.97
C CYS A 244 9.51 11.47 12.63
N SER A 245 8.60 11.04 11.76
CA SER A 245 7.46 11.84 11.31
C SER A 245 6.38 12.06 12.38
N ASP A 246 6.46 11.37 13.52
CA ASP A 246 5.46 11.48 14.60
C ASP A 246 5.36 12.92 15.15
N ALA A 247 6.46 13.66 15.16
CA ALA A 247 6.47 15.08 15.53
C ALA A 247 5.76 16.00 14.51
N ALA A 248 5.48 15.50 13.30
CA ALA A 248 4.81 16.22 12.23
C ALA A 248 3.35 15.76 12.01
N LEU A 249 2.89 14.72 12.72
CA LEU A 249 1.50 14.27 12.65
C LEU A 249 0.58 15.29 13.36
N PRO A 250 -0.61 15.57 12.81
CA PRO A 250 -1.61 16.37 13.52
C PRO A 250 -2.09 15.65 14.80
N ASP A 251 -2.35 16.41 15.86
CA ASP A 251 -2.88 15.88 17.12
C ASP A 251 -4.15 15.03 16.86
N GLY A 252 -4.14 13.78 17.32
CA GLY A 252 -5.23 12.82 17.11
C GLY A 252 -5.06 11.84 15.94
N ALA A 253 -3.96 11.89 15.18
CA ALA A 253 -3.65 10.90 14.13
C ALA A 253 -3.43 9.47 14.67
N MET A 254 -3.06 9.35 15.94
CA MET A 254 -3.10 8.09 16.70
C MET A 254 -4.33 8.08 17.63
N ALA A 255 -5.53 8.02 17.06
CA ALA A 255 -6.72 7.84 17.88
C ALA A 255 -6.78 6.40 18.44
N ALA A 256 -6.54 6.31 19.76
CA ALA A 256 -6.86 5.24 20.70
C ALA A 256 -6.00 3.96 20.70
N VAL A 257 -4.79 4.05 21.25
CA VAL A 257 -4.24 2.97 22.09
C VAL A 257 -4.32 3.43 23.54
N LEU A 258 -5.45 3.09 24.17
CA LEU A 258 -5.77 3.21 25.61
C LEU A 258 -6.07 4.63 26.13
N PRO A 259 -7.23 4.87 26.77
CA PRO A 259 -7.36 5.98 27.72
C PRO A 259 -6.50 5.68 28.96
N ALA A 260 -5.84 6.71 29.48
CA ALA A 260 -5.16 6.67 30.76
C ALA A 260 -6.19 6.42 31.88
N GLN A 261 -5.87 5.41 32.71
CA GLN A 261 -6.36 5.05 34.05
C GLN A 261 -7.83 5.35 34.40
#